data_AF-A0A167E261-F1
#
_entry.id   AF-A0A167E261-F1
#
_cell.length_a   1.000
_cell.length_b   1.000
_cell.length_c   1.000
_cell.angle_alpha   90.00
_cell.angle_beta   90.00
_cell.angle_gamma   90.00
#
_symmetry.space_group_name_H-M   'P 1'
#
loop_
_entity.id
_entity.type
_entity.pdbx_description
1 polymer ?
#
loop_
_entity_poly.entity_id
_entity_poly.type
_entity_poly.pdbx_seq_one_letter_code
_entity_poly.pdbx_strand_id
1 'polypeptide(L)'
;MRFLFLLFLIVSNYSLACSVKAQGQGPKAFAEYESDESYKNLYQFQLFIPSVFEGAGLASVQIYAENVFYLEVASIASALYPRYHVISAPMNSLLLEKAKVIAQYRTKVEGGIAMCGPIWVFEIPDLLDAPRPERAPPPPIGKRN
;
A
#
# COMPACT_ATOMS: atom_id res chain seq x y z
N MET A 1 -14.32 47.53 1.40
CA MET A 1 -14.78 46.22 0.93
C MET A 1 -14.25 45.85 -0.48
N ARG A 2 -12.94 45.94 -0.72
CA ARG A 2 -12.32 45.51 -2.00
C ARG A 2 -11.09 44.61 -1.83
N PHE A 3 -10.57 44.48 -0.60
CA PHE A 3 -9.38 43.69 -0.29
C PHE A 3 -9.67 42.29 0.27
N LEU A 4 -10.91 41.96 0.64
CA LEU A 4 -11.25 40.62 1.14
C LEU A 4 -11.44 39.56 0.05
N PHE A 5 -11.73 39.96 -1.20
CA PHE A 5 -11.95 39.02 -2.31
C PHE A 5 -10.66 38.43 -2.88
N LEU A 6 -9.52 39.12 -2.73
CA LEU A 6 -8.22 38.64 -3.19
C LEU A 6 -7.66 37.54 -2.28
N LEU A 7 -8.00 37.55 -1.00
CA LEU A 7 -7.55 36.51 -0.06
C LEU A 7 -8.27 35.18 -0.27
N PHE A 8 -9.52 35.19 -0.75
CA PHE A 8 -10.25 33.94 -1.03
C PHE A 8 -9.73 33.19 -2.26
N LEU A 9 -9.17 33.90 -3.26
CA LEU A 9 -8.68 33.28 -4.50
C LEU A 9 -7.37 32.50 -4.31
N ILE A 10 -6.56 32.83 -3.30
CA ILE A 10 -5.28 32.16 -3.06
C ILE A 10 -5.50 30.83 -2.31
N VAL A 11 -6.51 30.77 -1.44
CA VAL A 11 -6.80 29.55 -0.66
C VAL A 11 -7.46 28.47 -1.53
N SER A 12 -8.19 28.85 -2.58
CA SER A 12 -8.87 27.90 -3.49
C SER A 12 -7.96 27.17 -4.49
N ASN A 13 -6.70 27.59 -4.69
CA ASN A 13 -5.80 26.92 -5.63
C ASN A 13 -5.15 25.65 -5.06
N TYR A 14 -5.06 25.51 -3.73
CA TYR A 14 -4.51 24.29 -3.12
C TYR A 14 -5.45 23.09 -3.26
N SER A 15 -6.77 23.30 -3.30
CA SER A 15 -7.75 22.22 -3.49
C SER A 15 -7.82 21.70 -4.94
N LEU A 16 -7.25 22.41 -5.91
CA LEU A 16 -7.26 22.01 -7.33
C LEU A 16 -6.13 21.03 -7.68
N ALA A 17 -5.03 21.01 -6.92
CA ALA A 17 -3.87 20.14 -7.19
C ALA A 17 -4.17 18.64 -6.98
N CYS A 18 -5.26 18.29 -6.29
CA CYS A 18 -5.64 16.90 -6.01
C CYS A 18 -6.86 16.43 -6.81
N SER A 19 -7.26 17.19 -7.84
CA SER A 19 -8.40 16.86 -8.71
C SER A 19 -8.03 15.90 -9.85
N VAL A 20 -7.37 14.79 -9.53
CA VAL A 20 -7.16 13.73 -10.53
C VAL A 20 -8.25 12.69 -10.32
N LYS A 21 -9.18 12.59 -11.28
CA LYS A 21 -10.07 11.43 -11.41
C LYS A 21 -9.20 10.21 -11.67
N ALA A 22 -8.87 9.50 -10.60
CA ALA A 22 -8.32 8.17 -10.66
C ALA A 22 -9.30 7.28 -11.41
N GLN A 23 -8.96 6.90 -12.64
CA GLN A 23 -9.69 5.91 -13.40
C GLN A 23 -8.71 4.80 -13.76
N GLY A 24 -8.60 3.82 -12.87
CA GLY A 24 -7.80 2.64 -13.10
C GLY A 24 -8.28 1.49 -12.22
N GLN A 25 -8.73 0.39 -12.84
CA GLN A 25 -8.83 -0.88 -12.14
C GLN A 25 -7.41 -1.42 -11.95
N GLY A 26 -6.88 -1.24 -10.74
CA GLY A 26 -5.59 -1.79 -10.33
C GLY A 26 -5.68 -3.26 -9.91
N PRO A 27 -4.54 -3.96 -9.81
CA PRO A 27 -4.49 -5.25 -9.13
C PRO A 27 -4.99 -5.08 -7.68
N LYS A 28 -5.68 -6.09 -7.15
CA LYS A 28 -6.07 -6.09 -5.73
C LYS A 28 -4.90 -6.52 -4.86
N ALA A 29 -4.78 -5.90 -3.69
CA ALA A 29 -3.86 -6.36 -2.64
C ALA A 29 -4.27 -7.73 -2.12
N PHE A 30 -3.31 -8.49 -1.61
CA PHE A 30 -3.53 -9.80 -1.01
C PHE A 30 -2.42 -10.10 0.01
N ALA A 31 -2.60 -11.15 0.79
CA ALA A 31 -1.60 -11.66 1.73
C ALA A 31 -1.38 -13.16 1.55
N GLU A 32 -0.19 -13.63 1.92
CA GLU A 32 0.10 -15.07 1.98
C GLU A 32 0.88 -15.39 3.25
N TYR A 33 0.58 -16.54 3.86
CA TYR A 33 1.40 -17.06 4.96
C TYR A 33 2.76 -17.48 4.44
N GLU A 34 3.81 -17.12 5.17
CA GLU A 34 5.14 -17.68 4.96
C GLU A 34 5.13 -19.11 5.52
N SER A 35 5.52 -20.10 4.71
CA SER A 35 5.32 -21.52 5.04
C SER A 35 6.02 -21.90 6.35
N ASP A 36 5.22 -22.36 7.32
CA ASP A 36 5.53 -23.16 8.52
C ASP A 36 6.48 -22.63 9.61
N GLU A 37 6.98 -21.39 9.56
CA GLU A 37 7.81 -20.86 10.66
C GLU A 37 7.05 -19.88 11.56
N SER A 38 6.24 -20.41 12.48
CA SER A 38 5.77 -19.61 13.61
C SER A 38 6.94 -19.34 14.57
N TYR A 39 7.58 -18.19 14.47
CA TYR A 39 8.61 -17.78 15.42
C TYR A 39 7.95 -17.22 16.68
N LYS A 40 8.11 -17.90 17.83
CA LYS A 40 7.57 -17.45 19.14
C LYS A 40 6.07 -17.13 19.13
N ASN A 41 5.24 -17.99 18.51
CA ASN A 41 3.79 -17.81 18.36
C ASN A 41 3.37 -16.59 17.53
N LEU A 42 4.27 -16.06 16.69
CA LEU A 42 3.92 -15.07 15.67
C LEU A 42 3.68 -15.79 14.35
N TYR A 43 2.53 -15.51 13.73
CA TYR A 43 2.25 -15.88 12.36
C TYR A 43 3.08 -14.97 11.46
N GLN A 44 3.88 -15.58 10.60
CA GLN A 44 4.60 -14.88 9.56
C GLN A 44 3.73 -14.84 8.30
N PHE A 45 3.43 -13.64 7.84
CA PHE A 45 2.75 -13.44 6.57
C PHE A 45 3.38 -12.29 5.81
N GLN A 46 3.22 -12.35 4.49
CA GLN A 46 3.67 -11.36 3.55
C GLN A 46 2.45 -10.64 2.98
N LEU A 47 2.46 -9.31 3.07
CA LEU A 47 1.46 -8.44 2.45
C LEU A 47 1.95 -8.00 1.08
N PHE A 48 1.13 -8.18 0.05
CA PHE A 48 1.41 -7.75 -1.31
C PHE A 48 0.54 -6.55 -1.66
N ILE A 49 1.16 -5.37 -1.68
CA ILE A 49 0.48 -4.11 -1.94
C ILE A 49 0.81 -3.64 -3.37
N PRO A 50 -0.19 -3.36 -4.22
CA PRO A 50 0.04 -2.89 -5.58
C PRO A 50 0.96 -1.68 -5.63
N SER A 51 1.98 -1.71 -6.50
CA SER A 51 2.85 -0.55 -6.76
C SER A 51 2.10 0.62 -7.37
N VAL A 52 1.01 0.33 -8.09
CA VAL A 52 0.11 1.33 -8.68
C VAL A 52 -1.32 0.93 -8.39
N PHE A 53 -2.09 1.86 -7.84
CA PHE A 53 -3.52 1.74 -7.64
C PHE A 53 -4.19 2.97 -8.24
N GLU A 54 -5.20 2.78 -9.08
CA GLU A 54 -5.99 3.90 -9.59
C GLU A 54 -5.17 4.96 -10.36
N GLY A 55 -4.04 4.54 -10.95
CA GLY A 55 -3.10 5.43 -11.67
C GLY A 55 -2.11 6.17 -10.78
N ALA A 56 -2.20 6.03 -9.46
CA ALA A 56 -1.29 6.61 -8.48
C ALA A 56 -0.25 5.58 -8.03
N GLY A 57 0.98 6.02 -7.76
CA GLY A 57 2.07 5.16 -7.30
C GLY A 57 2.08 4.99 -5.79
N LEU A 58 2.45 3.82 -5.27
CA LEU A 58 2.54 3.59 -3.83
C LEU A 58 3.57 4.55 -3.20
N ALA A 59 3.20 5.17 -2.10
CA ALA A 59 4.03 6.13 -1.37
C ALA A 59 4.50 5.56 -0.04
N SER A 60 3.57 5.03 0.75
CA SER A 60 3.86 4.42 2.05
C SER A 60 2.82 3.35 2.38
N VAL A 61 3.20 2.45 3.28
CA VAL A 61 2.28 1.48 3.88
C VAL A 61 2.42 1.59 5.38
N GLN A 62 1.29 1.63 6.07
CA GLN A 62 1.22 1.59 7.52
C GLN A 62 0.42 0.37 7.96
N ILE A 63 0.79 -0.18 9.11
CA ILE A 63 0.00 -1.18 9.81
C ILE A 63 -0.39 -0.58 11.15
N TYR A 64 -1.67 -0.64 11.50
CA TYR A 64 -2.15 -0.11 12.77
C TYR A 64 -3.15 -1.04 13.42
N ALA A 65 -3.14 -1.07 14.75
CA ALA A 65 -4.17 -1.68 15.56
C ALA A 65 -4.60 -0.65 16.60
N GLU A 66 -5.89 -0.35 16.65
CA GLU A 66 -6.45 0.70 17.49
C GLU A 66 -6.06 0.52 18.96
N ASN A 67 -5.57 1.58 19.59
CA ASN A 67 -5.07 1.59 20.97
C ASN A 67 -3.89 0.63 21.27
N VAL A 68 -3.25 0.05 20.26
CA VAL A 68 -2.08 -0.83 20.44
C VAL A 68 -0.84 -0.27 19.75
N PHE A 69 -0.89 -0.04 18.44
CA PHE A 69 0.26 0.45 17.69
C PHE A 69 -0.14 1.12 16.38
N TYR A 70 0.78 1.93 15.85
CA TYR A 70 0.75 2.49 14.51
C TYR A 70 2.18 2.52 13.98
N LEU A 71 2.45 1.79 12.89
CA LEU A 71 3.79 1.60 12.35
C LEU A 71 3.79 1.87 10.85
N GLU A 72 4.68 2.72 10.38
CA GLU A 72 5.02 2.79 8.96
C GLU A 72 6.05 1.70 8.65
N VAL A 73 5.80 0.91 7.61
CA VAL A 73 6.58 -0.28 7.29
C VAL A 73 7.34 -0.09 5.98
N ALA A 74 8.61 -0.49 6.00
CA ALA A 74 9.39 -0.56 4.78
C ALA A 74 8.84 -1.67 3.88
N SER A 75 8.80 -1.40 2.58
CA SER A 75 8.38 -2.35 1.57
C SER A 75 9.43 -2.46 0.47
N ILE A 76 9.53 -3.64 -0.15
CA ILE A 76 10.44 -3.88 -1.28
C ILE A 76 9.64 -4.35 -2.49
N ALA A 77 10.15 -4.13 -3.70
CA ALA A 77 9.52 -4.68 -4.89
C ALA A 77 9.54 -6.22 -4.83
N SER A 78 8.40 -6.84 -5.11
CA SER A 78 8.30 -8.30 -5.11
C SER A 78 8.87 -8.89 -6.41
N ALA A 79 9.81 -9.84 -6.26
CA ALA A 79 10.31 -10.62 -7.39
C ALA A 79 9.27 -11.63 -7.91
N LEU A 80 8.44 -12.17 -7.02
CA LEU A 80 7.41 -13.16 -7.35
C LEU A 80 6.16 -12.51 -7.95
N TYR A 81 5.88 -11.26 -7.61
CA TYR A 81 4.73 -10.51 -8.11
C TYR A 81 5.17 -9.11 -8.56
N PRO A 82 5.67 -8.95 -9.81
CA PRO A 82 6.35 -7.73 -10.28
C PRO A 82 5.55 -6.41 -10.22
N ARG A 83 4.23 -6.48 -10.03
CA ARG A 83 3.34 -5.31 -9.89
C ARG A 83 3.07 -4.91 -8.43
N TYR A 84 3.76 -5.54 -7.49
CA TYR A 84 3.51 -5.42 -6.06
C TYR A 84 4.78 -5.11 -5.29
N HIS A 85 4.61 -4.39 -4.19
CA HIS A 85 5.54 -4.37 -3.08
C HIS A 85 5.18 -5.48 -2.10
N VAL A 86 6.19 -6.08 -1.47
CA VAL A 86 6.04 -7.07 -0.41
C VAL A 86 6.50 -6.48 0.93
N ILE A 87 5.76 -6.81 1.98
CA ILE A 87 6.04 -6.45 3.37
C ILE A 87 5.94 -7.72 4.20
N SER A 88 7.00 -8.07 4.91
CA SER A 88 6.96 -9.12 5.93
C SER A 88 6.45 -8.54 7.24
N ALA A 89 5.33 -9.08 7.75
CA ALA A 89 4.66 -8.55 8.93
C ALA A 89 4.39 -9.68 9.94
N PRO A 90 5.38 -10.09 10.76
CA PRO A 90 5.15 -11.08 11.79
C PRO A 90 4.19 -10.54 12.86
N MET A 91 3.11 -11.26 13.15
CA MET A 91 2.10 -10.82 14.11
C MET A 91 1.45 -12.00 14.85
N ASN A 92 1.04 -11.81 16.09
CA ASN A 92 0.23 -12.83 16.78
C ASN A 92 -1.21 -12.83 16.22
N SER A 93 -1.94 -13.93 16.41
CA SER A 93 -3.31 -14.08 15.88
C SER A 93 -4.29 -13.02 16.40
N LEU A 94 -4.22 -12.67 17.68
CA LEU A 94 -5.11 -11.69 18.30
C LEU A 94 -4.98 -10.29 17.70
N LEU A 95 -3.76 -9.91 17.31
CA LEU A 95 -3.49 -8.64 16.63
C LEU A 95 -3.81 -8.74 15.14
N LEU A 96 -3.62 -9.90 14.51
CA LEU A 96 -3.93 -10.12 13.11
C LEU A 96 -5.42 -9.87 12.80
N GLU A 97 -6.32 -10.27 13.70
CA GLU A 97 -7.77 -10.02 13.56
C GLU A 97 -8.18 -8.55 13.75
N LYS A 98 -7.32 -7.72 14.33
CA LYS A 98 -7.63 -6.32 14.69
C LYS A 98 -6.82 -5.30 13.90
N ALA A 99 -5.72 -5.74 13.32
CA ALA A 99 -4.79 -4.87 12.61
C ALA A 99 -5.31 -4.61 11.20
N LYS A 100 -5.12 -3.36 10.79
CA LYS A 100 -5.47 -2.85 9.48
C LYS A 100 -4.22 -2.38 8.76
N VAL A 101 -4.24 -2.50 7.45
CA VAL A 101 -3.20 -2.02 6.55
C VAL A 101 -3.72 -0.77 5.86
N ILE A 102 -2.96 0.32 5.92
CA ILE A 102 -3.22 1.56 5.20
C ILE A 102 -2.15 1.69 4.12
N ALA A 103 -2.56 1.64 2.86
CA ALA A 103 -1.70 1.94 1.72
C ALA A 103 -2.00 3.36 1.22
N GLN A 104 -1.00 4.24 1.26
CA GLN A 104 -1.10 5.61 0.77
C GLN A 104 -0.43 5.71 -0.59
N TYR A 105 -1.13 6.30 -1.55
CA TYR A 105 -0.62 6.50 -2.89
C TYR A 105 -0.34 7.98 -3.15
N ARG A 106 0.61 8.26 -4.04
CA ARG A 106 0.98 9.59 -4.50
C ARG A 106 0.70 9.73 -5.98
N THR A 107 0.19 10.89 -6.37
CA THR A 107 -0.08 11.23 -7.76
C THR A 107 0.96 12.22 -8.27
N LYS A 108 1.15 12.25 -9.60
CA LYS A 108 1.93 13.29 -10.25
C LYS A 108 1.04 14.51 -10.47
N VAL A 109 1.55 15.69 -10.15
CA VAL A 109 0.88 16.97 -10.40
C VAL A 109 1.79 17.83 -11.27
N GLU A 110 1.20 18.83 -11.93
CA GLU A 110 1.97 19.83 -12.67
C GLU A 110 2.93 20.52 -11.69
N GLY A 111 4.25 20.32 -11.87
CA GLY A 111 5.28 20.83 -10.97
C GLY A 111 5.87 19.85 -9.95
N GLY A 112 5.42 18.59 -9.88
CA GLY A 112 6.09 17.59 -9.02
C GLY A 112 5.27 16.37 -8.62
N ILE A 113 5.59 15.82 -7.45
CA ILE A 113 4.89 14.68 -6.84
C ILE A 113 4.05 15.19 -5.68
N ALA A 114 2.76 14.87 -5.66
CA ALA A 114 1.84 15.22 -4.57
C ALA A 114 1.41 13.97 -3.80
N MET A 115 1.37 14.07 -2.47
CA MET A 115 0.97 13.01 -1.55
C MET A 115 -0.55 12.86 -1.40
N CYS A 116 -1.35 13.40 -2.33
CA CYS A 116 -2.81 13.34 -2.29
C CYS A 116 -3.41 12.31 -3.25
N GLY A 117 -2.74 11.17 -3.41
CA GLY A 117 -3.34 10.03 -4.10
C GLY A 117 -4.35 9.30 -3.21
N PRO A 118 -4.97 8.24 -3.73
CA PRO A 118 -5.93 7.44 -2.98
C PRO A 118 -5.29 6.84 -1.72
N ILE A 119 -6.10 6.71 -0.68
CA ILE A 119 -5.78 5.96 0.53
C ILE A 119 -6.64 4.71 0.51
N TRP A 120 -6.02 3.57 0.67
CA TRP A 120 -6.72 2.30 0.71
C TRP A 120 -6.49 1.63 2.07
N VAL A 121 -7.58 1.27 2.75
CA VAL A 121 -7.56 0.62 4.07
C VAL A 121 -8.11 -0.79 3.95
N PHE A 122 -7.44 -1.75 4.57
CA PHE A 122 -7.80 -3.16 4.54
C PHE A 122 -7.70 -3.80 5.92
N GLU A 123 -8.57 -4.77 6.17
CA GLU A 123 -8.38 -5.74 7.25
C GLU A 123 -7.43 -6.85 6.76
N ILE A 124 -6.53 -7.31 7.62
CA ILE A 124 -5.59 -8.38 7.24
C ILE A 124 -6.30 -9.71 6.88
N PRO A 125 -7.36 -10.15 7.57
CA PRO A 125 -8.12 -11.34 7.18
C PRO A 125 -8.64 -11.29 5.74
N ASP A 126 -9.20 -10.15 5.31
CA ASP A 126 -9.69 -9.97 3.95
C ASP A 126 -8.58 -10.11 2.91
N LEU A 127 -7.36 -9.70 3.25
CA LEU A 127 -6.20 -9.84 2.38
C LEU A 127 -5.75 -11.31 2.27
N LEU A 128 -5.85 -12.08 3.34
CA LEU A 128 -5.49 -13.52 3.36
C LEU A 128 -6.45 -14.36 2.52
N ASP A 129 -7.73 -13.96 2.49
CA ASP A 129 -8.78 -14.60 1.69
C ASP A 129 -8.85 -14.08 0.24
N ALA A 130 -8.10 -13.02 -0.08
CA ALA A 130 -8.11 -12.42 -1.41
C ALA A 130 -7.52 -13.37 -2.48
N PRO A 131 -8.10 -13.39 -3.71
CA PRO A 131 -7.54 -14.15 -4.82
C PRO A 131 -6.10 -13.72 -5.13
N ARG A 132 -5.22 -14.71 -5.27
CA ARG A 132 -3.80 -14.49 -5.56
C ARG A 132 -3.58 -14.49 -7.07
N PRO A 133 -2.81 -13.52 -7.62
CA PRO A 133 -2.38 -13.59 -9.01
C PRO A 133 -1.40 -14.76 -9.20
N GLU A 134 -1.19 -15.16 -10.45
CA GLU A 134 -0.17 -16.15 -10.79
C GLU A 134 1.23 -15.60 -10.48
N ARG A 135 2.09 -16.45 -9.88
CA ARG A 135 3.48 -16.08 -9.58
C ARG A 135 4.26 -15.91 -10.88
N ALA A 136 5.14 -14.92 -10.92
CA ALA A 136 6.12 -14.80 -11.99
C ALA A 136 6.99 -16.07 -12.04
N PRO A 137 7.36 -16.54 -13.24
CA PRO A 137 8.25 -17.68 -13.37
C PRO A 137 9.58 -17.38 -12.66
N PRO A 138 10.19 -18.38 -11.98
CA PRO A 138 11.46 -18.17 -11.33
C PRO A 138 12.52 -17.77 -12.37
N PRO A 139 13.50 -16.93 -11.99
CA PRO A 139 14.59 -16.59 -12.88
C PRO A 139 15.30 -17.87 -13.35
N PRO A 140 15.74 -17.95 -14.62
CA PRO A 140 16.45 -19.12 -15.11
C PRO A 140 17.69 -19.38 -14.25
N ILE A 141 17.87 -20.64 -13.83
CA ILE A 141 19.04 -21.08 -13.07
C ILE A 141 20.24 -21.02 -14.02
N GLY A 142 20.96 -19.91 -14.01
CA GLY A 142 22.24 -19.81 -14.69
C GLY A 142 23.19 -20.83 -14.07
N LYS A 143 23.70 -21.79 -14.87
CA LYS A 143 24.88 -22.56 -14.47
C LYS A 143 25.99 -21.53 -14.23
N ARG A 144 26.40 -21.35 -12.98
CA ARG A 144 27.62 -20.61 -12.66
C ARG A 144 28.76 -21.38 -13.33
N ASN A 145 29.36 -20.79 -14.35
CA ASN A 145 30.66 -21.23 -14.87
C ASN A 145 31.75 -20.82 -13.89
#